data_AF-A0A4R5FLP1-F1
#
_entry.id   AF-A0A4R5FLP1-F1
#
_cell.length_a   1.000
_cell.length_b   1.000
_cell.length_c   1.000
_cell.angle_alpha   90.00
_cell.angle_beta   90.00
_cell.angle_gamma   90.00
#
_symmetry.space_group_name_H-M   'P 1'
#
loop_
_entity.id
_entity.type
_entity.pdbx_description
1 polymer ?
#
loop_
_entity_poly.entity_id
_entity_poly.type
_entity_poly.pdbx_seq_one_letter_code
_entity_poly.pdbx_strand_id
1 'polypeptide(L)'
;MKNFEITNSAIKQVKDNNRRYYEKVILFAQTWVKTQFKGFTSEHLKEAYYSHGNLKPIEPRVFGAVFRELSKDGLIFKNGFQLSKNPKCHSRPQQIWISKEYRLKQQKNRSNEHQTLELFNS
;
A
#
# COMPACT_ATOMS: atom_id res chain seq x y z
N MET A 1 -42.88 2.65 -12.78
CA MET A 1 -42.01 1.45 -12.75
C MET A 1 -40.62 1.63 -13.34
N LYS A 2 -40.32 2.64 -14.19
CA LYS A 2 -38.97 2.84 -14.77
C LYS A 2 -37.84 3.27 -13.81
N ASN A 3 -38.15 3.97 -12.70
CA ASN A 3 -37.10 4.55 -11.85
C ASN A 3 -36.35 3.52 -10.98
N PHE A 4 -37.03 2.47 -10.51
CA PHE A 4 -36.42 1.48 -9.62
C PHE A 4 -35.35 0.61 -10.32
N GLU A 5 -35.56 0.28 -11.59
CA GLU A 5 -34.62 -0.52 -12.39
C GLU A 5 -33.36 0.27 -12.75
N ILE A 6 -33.50 1.57 -13.06
CA ILE A 6 -32.37 2.47 -13.34
C ILE A 6 -31.51 2.65 -12.07
N THR A 7 -32.13 2.79 -10.90
CA THR A 7 -31.40 2.93 -9.62
C THR A 7 -30.63 1.66 -9.27
N ASN A 8 -31.24 0.48 -9.42
CA ASN A 8 -30.56 -0.80 -9.17
C ASN A 8 -29.42 -1.05 -10.18
N SER A 9 -29.63 -0.69 -11.44
CA SER A 9 -28.61 -0.74 -12.50
C SER A 9 -27.40 0.14 -12.15
N ALA A 10 -27.64 1.39 -11.77
CA ALA A 10 -26.58 2.34 -11.39
C ALA A 10 -25.80 1.88 -10.15
N ILE A 11 -26.50 1.38 -9.12
CA ILE A 11 -25.86 0.84 -7.91
C ILE A 11 -24.97 -0.38 -8.24
N LYS A 12 -25.46 -1.28 -9.10
CA LYS A 12 -24.68 -2.44 -9.54
C LYS A 12 -23.45 -2.00 -10.33
N GLN A 13 -23.60 -1.05 -11.24
CA GLN A 13 -22.49 -0.52 -12.04
C GLN A 13 -21.44 0.19 -11.18
N VAL A 14 -21.84 0.91 -10.13
CA VAL A 14 -20.91 1.51 -9.16
C VAL A 14 -20.16 0.42 -8.38
N LYS A 15 -20.84 -0.62 -7.91
CA LYS A 15 -20.22 -1.76 -7.21
C LYS A 15 -19.22 -2.49 -8.10
N ASP A 16 -19.61 -2.79 -9.34
CA ASP A 16 -18.78 -3.51 -10.31
C ASP A 16 -17.58 -2.66 -10.76
N ASN A 17 -17.79 -1.36 -10.99
CA ASN A 17 -16.69 -0.43 -11.30
C ASN A 17 -15.70 -0.33 -10.14
N ASN A 18 -16.19 -0.16 -8.91
CA ASN A 18 -15.36 -0.10 -7.71
C ASN A 18 -14.55 -1.39 -7.51
N ARG A 19 -15.17 -2.55 -7.76
CA ARG A 19 -14.49 -3.85 -7.74
C ARG A 19 -13.35 -3.90 -8.77
N ARG A 20 -13.61 -3.46 -10.00
CA ARG A 20 -12.60 -3.42 -11.07
C ARG A 20 -11.42 -2.50 -10.73
N TYR A 21 -11.68 -1.35 -10.09
CA TYR A 21 -10.60 -0.49 -9.59
C TYR A 21 -9.83 -1.14 -8.46
N TYR A 22 -10.51 -1.77 -7.50
CA TYR A 22 -9.86 -2.49 -6.41
C TYR A 22 -8.92 -3.58 -6.93
N GLU A 23 -9.40 -4.43 -7.85
CA GLU A 23 -8.60 -5.51 -8.46
C GLU A 23 -7.35 -4.98 -9.18
N LYS A 24 -7.46 -3.87 -9.91
CA LYS A 24 -6.29 -3.24 -10.55
C LYS A 24 -5.29 -2.68 -9.52
N VAL A 25 -5.79 -2.00 -8.49
CA VAL A 25 -4.94 -1.38 -7.48
C VAL A 25 -4.25 -2.44 -6.62
N ILE A 26 -4.95 -3.51 -6.22
CA ILE A 26 -4.35 -4.59 -5.41
C ILE A 26 -3.26 -5.33 -6.20
N LEU A 27 -3.49 -5.65 -7.47
CA LEU A 27 -2.48 -6.29 -8.32
C LEU A 27 -1.25 -5.41 -8.48
N PHE A 28 -1.44 -4.12 -8.81
CA PHE A 28 -0.33 -3.18 -8.89
C PHE A 28 0.42 -3.09 -7.56
N ALA A 29 -0.30 -2.96 -6.45
CA ALA A 29 0.28 -2.79 -5.13
C ALA A 29 1.07 -4.02 -4.70
N GLN A 30 0.59 -5.23 -4.95
CA GLN A 30 1.30 -6.48 -4.65
C GLN A 30 2.66 -6.55 -5.35
N THR A 31 2.76 -6.08 -6.60
CA THR A 31 4.04 -6.03 -7.32
C THR A 31 4.91 -4.90 -6.80
N TRP A 32 4.32 -3.72 -6.59
CA TRP A 32 5.04 -2.52 -6.20
C TRP A 32 5.65 -2.63 -4.79
N VAL A 33 4.94 -3.20 -3.80
CA VAL A 33 5.47 -3.29 -2.43
C VAL A 33 6.73 -4.16 -2.34
N LYS A 34 6.83 -5.21 -3.16
CA LYS A 34 7.98 -6.13 -3.17
C LYS A 34 9.27 -5.44 -3.64
N THR A 35 9.16 -4.37 -4.41
CA THR A 35 10.31 -3.61 -4.90
C THR A 35 10.73 -2.48 -3.96
N GLN A 36 9.97 -2.25 -2.86
CA GLN A 36 10.29 -1.20 -1.90
C GLN A 36 11.27 -1.71 -0.84
N PHE A 37 12.53 -1.26 -0.92
CA PHE A 37 13.58 -1.49 0.07
C PHE A 37 13.78 -0.31 1.04
N LYS A 38 12.70 0.42 1.32
CA LYS A 38 12.63 1.55 2.26
C LYS A 38 11.22 1.67 2.82
N GLY A 39 11.03 2.47 3.87
CA GLY A 39 9.71 2.79 4.39
C GLY A 39 8.86 3.57 3.37
N PHE A 40 7.57 3.26 3.29
CA PHE A 40 6.63 3.92 2.38
C PHE A 40 5.26 4.17 3.02
N THR A 41 4.47 5.08 2.42
CA THR A 41 3.11 5.41 2.86
C THR A 41 2.10 5.11 1.76
N SER A 42 0.81 5.24 2.09
CA SER A 42 -0.28 5.13 1.11
C SER A 42 -0.21 6.21 0.02
N GLU A 43 0.42 7.36 0.28
CA GLU A 43 0.61 8.39 -0.73
C GLU A 43 1.65 7.98 -1.77
N HIS A 44 2.76 7.37 -1.35
CA HIS A 44 3.76 6.86 -2.31
C HIS A 44 3.17 5.82 -3.27
N LEU A 45 2.33 4.90 -2.77
CA LEU A 45 1.65 3.93 -3.65
C LEU A 45 0.73 4.65 -4.63
N LYS A 46 -0.06 5.61 -4.15
CA LYS A 46 -1.01 6.37 -4.96
C LYS A 46 -0.31 7.18 -6.05
N GLU A 47 0.79 7.84 -5.71
CA GLU A 47 1.66 8.54 -6.66
C GLU A 47 2.23 7.57 -7.69
N ALA A 48 2.83 6.46 -7.25
CA ALA A 48 3.38 5.45 -8.16
C ALA A 48 2.31 4.88 -9.10
N TYR A 49 1.11 4.59 -8.59
CA TYR A 49 0.00 4.08 -9.38
C TYR A 49 -0.41 5.07 -10.48
N TYR A 50 -0.50 6.37 -10.17
CA TYR A 50 -0.83 7.40 -11.16
C TYR A 50 0.32 7.69 -12.13
N SER A 51 1.57 7.68 -11.68
CA SER A 51 2.74 7.85 -12.54
C SER A 51 2.90 6.73 -13.58
N HIS A 52 2.36 5.54 -13.30
CA HIS A 52 2.28 4.43 -14.27
C HIS A 52 1.12 4.57 -15.28
N GLY A 53 0.44 5.72 -15.32
CA GLY A 53 -0.65 5.98 -16.26
C GLY A 53 -1.97 5.29 -15.90
N ASN A 54 -2.10 4.74 -14.69
CA ASN A 54 -3.33 4.07 -14.29
C ASN A 54 -4.45 5.08 -14.00
N LEU A 55 -5.68 4.69 -14.36
CA LEU A 55 -6.87 5.49 -14.10
C LEU A 55 -7.12 5.65 -12.60
N LYS A 56 -7.39 6.90 -12.20
CA LYS A 56 -7.81 7.23 -10.84
C LYS A 56 -9.07 6.45 -10.46
N PRO A 57 -9.06 5.72 -9.33
CA PRO A 57 -10.28 5.08 -8.82
C PRO A 57 -11.36 6.12 -8.54
N ILE A 58 -12.62 5.77 -8.84
CA ILE A 58 -13.78 6.61 -8.52
C ILE A 58 -13.84 6.88 -7.01
N GLU A 59 -13.57 5.85 -6.20
CA GLU A 59 -13.50 5.98 -4.75
C GLU A 59 -12.06 6.07 -4.23
N PRO A 60 -11.67 7.18 -3.58
CA PRO A 60 -10.34 7.34 -2.99
C PRO A 60 -10.02 6.32 -1.88
N ARG A 61 -11.06 5.73 -1.26
CA ARG A 61 -10.93 4.77 -0.15
C ARG A 61 -10.36 3.42 -0.58
N VAL A 62 -10.31 3.13 -1.89
CA VAL A 62 -9.74 1.90 -2.46
C VAL A 62 -8.30 1.67 -1.99
N PHE A 63 -7.47 2.71 -1.93
CA PHE A 63 -6.09 2.58 -1.45
C PHE A 63 -6.02 2.10 0.00
N GLY A 64 -6.91 2.59 0.87
CA GLY A 64 -6.97 2.14 2.26
C GLY A 64 -7.38 0.67 2.39
N ALA A 65 -8.37 0.24 1.60
CA ALA A 65 -8.78 -1.17 1.55
C ALA A 65 -7.64 -2.09 1.05
N VAL A 66 -6.90 -1.64 0.04
CA VAL A 66 -5.73 -2.36 -0.49
C VAL A 66 -4.64 -2.52 0.58
N PHE A 67 -4.29 -1.47 1.32
CA PHE A 67 -3.31 -1.59 2.41
C PHE A 67 -3.77 -2.52 3.53
N ARG A 68 -5.07 -2.54 3.84
CA ARG A 68 -5.63 -3.48 4.80
C ARG A 68 -5.45 -4.92 4.34
N GLU A 69 -5.71 -5.21 3.06
CA GLU A 69 -5.54 -6.55 2.50
C GLU A 69 -4.06 -6.96 2.47
N LEU A 70 -3.17 -6.09 1.96
CA LEU A 70 -1.72 -6.36 1.94
C LEU A 70 -1.14 -6.63 3.34
N SER A 71 -1.65 -5.93 4.36
CA SER A 71 -1.26 -6.16 5.75
C SER A 71 -1.78 -7.49 6.28
N LYS A 72 -2.98 -7.90 5.88
CA LYS A 72 -3.59 -9.18 6.25
C LYS A 72 -2.85 -10.35 5.59
N ASP A 73 -2.42 -10.18 4.34
CA ASP A 73 -1.63 -11.15 3.60
C ASP A 73 -0.15 -11.23 4.06
N GLY A 74 0.26 -10.38 5.01
CA GLY A 74 1.62 -10.35 5.53
C GLY A 74 2.67 -9.85 4.54
N LEU A 75 2.26 -9.10 3.52
CA LEU A 75 3.15 -8.50 2.52
C LEU A 75 3.78 -7.19 3.02
N ILE A 76 3.09 -6.49 3.93
CA ILE A 76 3.55 -5.24 4.52
C ILE A 76 3.39 -5.24 6.03
N PHE A 77 4.24 -4.49 6.72
CA PHE A 77 4.26 -4.36 8.18
C PHE A 77 4.33 -2.90 8.60
N LYS A 78 3.68 -2.56 9.71
CA LYS A 78 3.76 -1.21 10.30
C LYS A 78 5.18 -0.94 10.79
N ASN A 79 5.71 0.24 10.47
CA ASN A 79 7.07 0.67 10.85
C ASN A 79 7.11 2.08 11.48
N GLY A 80 5.98 2.54 12.01
CA GLY A 80 5.84 3.85 12.66
C GLY A 80 4.97 4.84 11.89
N PHE A 81 5.14 6.12 12.19
CA PHE A 81 4.35 7.22 11.63
C PHE A 81 5.26 8.35 11.16
N GLN A 82 4.86 9.03 10.09
CA GLN A 82 5.46 10.29 9.66
C GLN A 82 4.39 11.36 9.48
N LEU A 83 4.74 12.63 9.61
CA LEU A 83 3.85 13.71 9.21
C LEU A 83 3.78 13.80 7.69
N SER A 84 2.60 14.09 7.16
CA SER A 84 2.40 14.34 5.74
C SER A 84 3.29 15.49 5.27
N LYS A 85 4.05 15.25 4.20
CA LYS A 85 4.84 16.29 3.52
C LYS A 85 4.01 17.14 2.56
N ASN A 86 2.78 16.71 2.25
CA ASN A 86 1.89 17.44 1.38
C ASN A 86 1.32 18.68 2.11
N PRO A 87 1.55 19.91 1.60
CA PRO A 87 1.07 21.14 2.24
C PRO A 87 -0.46 21.19 2.36
N LYS A 88 -1.19 20.46 1.50
CA LYS A 88 -2.66 20.40 1.52
C LYS A 88 -3.24 19.56 2.66
N CYS A 89 -2.40 18.79 3.37
CA CYS A 89 -2.87 17.82 4.36
C CYS A 89 -2.55 18.21 5.80
N HIS A 90 -2.20 19.47 6.08
CA HIS A 90 -1.99 20.02 7.43
C HIS A 90 -1.13 19.12 8.34
N SER A 91 -0.03 18.58 7.81
CA SER A 91 0.87 17.70 8.58
C SER A 91 0.19 16.48 9.21
N ARG A 92 -0.91 15.98 8.64
CA ARG A 92 -1.62 14.80 9.17
C ARG A 92 -0.66 13.62 9.35
N PRO A 93 -0.74 12.86 10.46
CA PRO A 93 0.05 11.65 10.64
C PRO A 93 -0.31 10.59 9.60
N GLN A 94 0.72 10.00 8.99
CA GLN A 94 0.66 8.95 8.00
C GLN A 94 1.38 7.71 8.53
N GLN A 95 0.72 6.56 8.40
CA GLN A 95 1.35 5.29 8.73
C GLN A 95 2.47 4.99 7.75
N ILE A 96 3.68 4.72 8.27
CA ILE A 96 4.78 4.15 7.50
C ILE A 96 4.66 2.63 7.53
N TRP A 97 4.83 2.04 6.36
CA TRP A 97 4.87 0.61 6.11
C TRP A 97 6.23 0.20 5.57
N ILE A 98 6.63 -1.04 5.83
CA ILE A 98 7.77 -1.72 5.20
C ILE A 98 7.29 -3.00 4.52
N SER A 99 7.94 -3.38 3.43
CA SER A 99 7.67 -4.63 2.74
C SER A 99 8.24 -5.82 3.50
N LYS A 100 7.69 -7.01 3.24
CA LYS A 100 8.22 -8.28 3.73
C LYS A 100 9.67 -8.47 3.29
N GLU A 101 9.97 -8.18 2.03
CA GLU A 101 11.30 -8.30 1.44
C GLU A 101 12.31 -7.40 2.15
N TYR A 102 11.92 -6.16 2.45
CA TYR A 102 12.78 -5.25 3.20
C TYR A 102 13.00 -5.70 4.64
N ARG A 103 11.95 -6.18 5.30
CA ARG A 103 12.05 -6.74 6.66
C ARG A 103 13.01 -7.93 6.71
N LEU A 104 12.90 -8.86 5.77
CA LEU A 104 13.80 -10.01 5.67
C LEU A 104 15.25 -9.59 5.43
N LYS A 105 15.47 -8.58 4.57
CA LYS A 105 16.80 -8.01 4.32
C LYS A 105 17.41 -7.39 5.59
N GLN A 106 16.61 -6.63 6.34
CA GLN A 106 17.06 -6.04 7.62
C GLN A 106 17.41 -7.11 8.65
N GLN A 107 16.62 -8.18 8.74
CA GLN A 107 16.90 -9.31 9.63
C GLN A 107 18.22 -9.99 9.27
N LYS A 108 18.44 -10.30 7.99
CA LYS A 108 19.69 -10.92 7.52
C LYS A 108 20.92 -10.05 7.83
N ASN A 109 20.82 -8.75 7.60
CA ASN A 109 21.94 -7.83 7.88
C ASN A 109 22.31 -7.80 9.37
N ARG A 110 21.31 -7.78 10.27
CA ARG A 110 21.54 -7.82 11.72
C ARG A 110 22.19 -9.13 12.18
N SER A 111 21.76 -10.27 11.62
CA SER A 111 22.37 -11.56 11.92
C SER A 111 23.84 -11.63 11.49
N ASN A 112 24.16 -11.11 10.31
CA ASN A 112 25.54 -11.07 9.82
C ASN A 112 26.43 -10.18 10.69
N GLU A 113 25.94 -9.01 11.12
CA GLU A 113 26.66 -8.09 12.00
C GLU A 113 27.00 -8.76 13.34
N HIS A 114 26.05 -9.49 13.93
CA HIS A 114 26.28 -10.26 15.17
C HIS A 114 27.37 -11.32 14.99
N GLN A 115 27.34 -12.10 13.91
CA GLN A 115 28.35 -13.12 13.62
C GLN A 115 29.74 -12.52 13.43
N THR A 116 29.85 -11.37 12.74
CA THR A 116 31.14 -10.70 12.58
C THR A 116 31.71 -10.24 13.92
N LEU A 117 30.87 -9.68 14.81
CA LEU A 117 31.32 -9.24 16.13
C LEU A 117 31.79 -10.41 17.00
N GLU A 118 31.13 -11.57 16.93
CA GLU A 118 31.58 -12.78 17.64
C GLU A 118 32.96 -13.24 17.14
N LEU A 119 33.18 -13.27 15.82
CA LEU A 119 34.46 -13.67 15.22
C LEU A 119 35.62 -12.73 15.54
N PHE A 120 35.38 -11.43 15.71
CA PHE A 120 36.43 -10.46 16.09
C PHE A 120 36.71 -10.42 17.60
N ASN A 121 35.79 -10.93 18.43
CA ASN A 121 35.96 -11.02 19.88
C ASN A 121 36.39 -12.43 20.35
N SER A 122 36.66 -13.34 19.41
CA SER A 122 37.18 -14.71 19.63
C SER A 122 38.69 -14.76 19.43
#